data_AF-A0A7C2VJN2-F1
#
_entry.id   AF-A0A7C2VJN2-F1
#
_cell.length_a   1.000
_cell.length_b   1.000
_cell.length_c   1.000
_cell.angle_alpha   90.00
_cell.angle_beta   90.00
_cell.angle_gamma   90.00
#
_symmetry.space_group_name_H-M   'P 1'
#
loop_
_entity.id
_entity.type
_entity.pdbx_description
1 polymer ?
#
loop_
_entity_poly.entity_id
_entity_poly.type
_entity_poly.pdbx_seq_one_letter_code
_entity_poly.pdbx_strand_id
1 'polypeptide(L)'
;MSGGGPVSGLTTLGLALLISFLIACATYLTGRIIAAKGKKTPDKIEPYACGEDYPPEKFQFRVHLVYYAIFFTLLETAGVIVFTSSFSNPVYAVMYMVFLIVAALLALYRR
;
A
#
# COMPACT_ATOMS: atom_id res chain seq x y z
N MET A 1 -19.36 -6.60 -29.26
CA MET A 1 -18.39 -6.57 -28.14
C MET A 1 -17.18 -7.39 -28.57
N SER A 2 -16.13 -6.73 -29.06
CA SER A 2 -14.98 -7.41 -29.64
C SER A 2 -14.21 -8.15 -28.56
N GLY A 3 -14.17 -9.48 -28.66
CA GLY A 3 -13.42 -10.36 -27.76
C GLY A 3 -11.92 -10.21 -28.02
N GLY A 4 -11.28 -9.29 -27.31
CA GLY A 4 -9.84 -9.32 -27.14
C GLY A 4 -9.49 -10.51 -26.25
N GLY A 5 -8.74 -11.48 -26.78
CA GLY A 5 -8.27 -12.64 -25.99
C GLY A 5 -7.48 -12.19 -24.74
N PRO A 6 -7.30 -13.07 -23.73
CA PRO A 6 -6.68 -12.72 -22.45
C PRO A 6 -5.29 -12.07 -22.59
N VAL A 7 -4.58 -12.38 -23.68
CA VAL A 7 -3.28 -11.80 -24.04
C VAL A 7 -3.38 -10.28 -24.31
N SER A 8 -4.47 -9.79 -24.91
CA SER A 8 -4.66 -8.37 -25.23
C SER A 8 -4.91 -7.49 -24.00
N GLY A 9 -5.57 -8.04 -22.98
CA GLY A 9 -5.78 -7.34 -21.69
C GLY A 9 -4.48 -7.24 -20.88
N LEU A 10 -3.69 -8.32 -20.86
CA LEU A 10 -2.42 -8.32 -20.12
C LEU A 10 -1.38 -7.40 -20.76
N THR A 11 -1.30 -7.36 -22.10
CA THR A 11 -0.39 -6.46 -22.81
C THR A 11 -0.78 -4.99 -22.64
N THR A 12 -2.07 -4.66 -22.64
CA THR A 12 -2.53 -3.28 -22.41
C THR A 12 -2.26 -2.81 -20.98
N LEU A 13 -2.50 -3.63 -19.97
CA LEU A 13 -2.15 -3.32 -18.58
C LEU A 13 -0.64 -3.17 -18.39
N GLY A 14 0.15 -4.09 -18.94
CA GLY A 14 1.61 -4.02 -18.89
C GLY A 14 2.15 -2.76 -19.57
N LEU A 15 1.58 -2.38 -20.71
CA LEU A 15 1.93 -1.16 -21.41
C LEU A 15 1.55 0.10 -20.60
N ALA A 16 0.36 0.13 -19.98
CA ALA A 16 -0.07 1.25 -19.15
C ALA A 16 0.83 1.46 -17.92
N LEU A 17 1.23 0.38 -17.25
CA LEU A 17 2.19 0.44 -16.13
C LEU A 17 3.57 0.92 -16.59
N LEU A 18 4.06 0.40 -17.72
CA LEU A 18 5.34 0.81 -18.30
C LEU A 18 5.33 2.31 -18.63
N ILE A 19 4.28 2.79 -19.31
CA ILE A 19 4.14 4.21 -19.65
C ILE A 19 4.09 5.06 -18.38
N SER A 20 3.30 4.67 -17.38
CA SER A 20 3.19 5.40 -16.10
C SER A 20 4.54 5.48 -15.39
N PHE A 21 5.29 4.38 -15.36
CA PHE A 21 6.63 4.32 -14.79
C PHE A 21 7.64 5.19 -15.56
N LEU A 22 7.59 5.18 -16.90
CA LEU A 22 8.43 6.03 -17.73
C LEU A 22 8.14 7.52 -17.50
N ILE A 23 6.87 7.89 -17.35
CA ILE A 23 6.47 9.27 -17.04
C ILE A 23 7.00 9.67 -15.66
N ALA A 24 6.89 8.81 -14.65
CA ALA A 24 7.45 9.07 -13.32
C ALA A 24 8.98 9.24 -13.37
N CYS A 25 9.69 8.40 -14.13
CA CYS A 25 11.13 8.55 -14.35
C CYS A 25 11.47 9.85 -15.08
N ALA A 26 10.73 10.18 -16.15
CA ALA A 26 10.96 11.37 -16.95
C ALA A 26 10.76 12.64 -16.11
N THR A 27 9.70 12.70 -15.30
CA THR A 27 9.43 13.83 -14.40
C THR A 27 10.50 13.96 -13.31
N TYR A 28 10.96 12.85 -12.72
CA TYR A 28 12.07 12.86 -11.77
C TYR A 28 13.38 13.34 -12.40
N LEU A 29 13.74 12.83 -13.58
CA LEU A 29 14.99 13.18 -14.27
C LEU A 29 14.98 14.63 -14.76
N THR A 30 13.88 15.09 -15.36
CA THR A 30 13.74 16.49 -15.79
C THR A 30 13.80 17.43 -14.59
N GLY A 31 13.10 17.12 -13.48
CA GLY A 31 13.21 17.86 -12.22
C GLY A 31 14.64 17.92 -11.71
N ARG A 32 15.38 16.81 -11.75
CA ARG A 32 16.80 16.74 -11.34
C ARG A 32 17.73 17.54 -12.26
N ILE A 33 17.45 17.62 -13.56
CA ILE A 33 18.26 18.37 -14.53
C ILE A 33 18.01 19.88 -14.39
N ILE A 34 16.74 20.29 -14.24
CA ILE A 34 16.32 21.70 -14.17
C ILE A 34 16.64 22.31 -12.79
N ALA A 35 16.58 21.53 -11.72
CA ALA A 35 16.79 22.04 -10.36
C ALA A 35 18.17 22.68 -10.17
N ALA A 36 18.19 23.83 -9.49
CA ALA A 36 19.43 24.48 -9.08
C ALA A 36 20.22 23.55 -8.14
N LYS A 37 21.47 23.25 -8.51
CA LYS A 37 22.36 22.42 -7.69
C LYS A 37 22.84 23.23 -6.49
N GLY A 38 22.13 23.10 -5.36
CA GLY A 38 22.54 23.70 -4.10
C GLY A 38 23.77 23.01 -3.48
N LYS A 39 24.59 23.76 -2.73
CA LYS A 39 25.61 23.18 -1.86
C LYS A 39 24.93 22.37 -0.74
N LYS A 40 25.46 21.18 -0.43
CA LYS A 40 25.03 20.38 0.72
C LYS A 40 25.67 20.96 1.99
N THR A 41 25.00 21.93 2.61
CA THR A 41 25.36 22.44 3.93
C THR A 41 24.68 21.58 5.01
N PRO A 42 25.27 21.43 6.21
CA PRO A 42 24.69 20.64 7.31
C PRO A 42 23.24 21.04 7.61
N ASP A 43 22.96 22.34 7.75
CA ASP A 43 21.62 22.89 8.00
C ASP A 43 20.58 22.53 6.91
N LYS A 44 21.01 22.23 5.68
CA LYS A 44 20.11 21.86 4.57
C LYS A 44 19.75 20.39 4.54
N ILE A 45 20.55 19.54 5.18
CA ILE A 45 20.36 18.09 5.23
C ILE A 45 19.79 17.64 6.57
N GLU A 46 19.74 18.54 7.55
CA GLU A 46 19.11 18.32 8.84
C GLU A 46 17.58 18.21 8.71
N PRO A 47 16.93 17.38 9.56
CA PRO A 47 15.48 17.26 9.57
C PRO A 47 14.80 18.60 9.86
N TYR A 48 13.67 18.85 9.22
CA TYR A 48 12.87 20.01 9.55
C TYR A 48 12.29 19.89 10.97
N ALA A 49 12.71 20.79 11.86
CA ALA A 49 12.20 20.91 13.22
C ALA A 49 11.98 22.38 13.59
N CYS A 50 11.23 23.13 12.76
CA CYS A 50 10.96 24.56 12.98
C CYS A 50 12.21 25.45 13.13
N GLY A 51 13.38 24.99 12.67
CA GLY A 51 14.67 25.67 12.85
C GLY A 51 15.34 25.40 14.20
N GLU A 52 14.81 24.48 15.01
CA GLU A 52 15.43 23.99 16.24
C GLU A 52 16.41 22.85 15.92
N ASP A 53 17.50 22.78 16.69
CA ASP A 53 18.45 21.67 16.64
C ASP A 53 17.79 20.41 17.19
N TYR A 54 17.24 19.59 16.31
CA TYR A 54 16.62 18.32 16.66
C TYR A 54 17.43 17.14 16.11
N PRO A 55 17.85 16.18 16.97
CA PRO A 55 18.62 15.05 16.50
C PRO A 55 17.79 14.17 15.56
N PRO A 56 18.38 13.63 14.47
CA PRO A 56 17.70 12.72 13.55
C PRO A 56 17.50 11.34 14.22
N GLU A 57 16.57 11.26 15.15
CA GLU A 57 16.24 10.03 15.86
C GLU A 57 15.15 9.25 15.12
N LYS A 58 15.40 7.95 14.92
CA LYS A 58 14.40 7.05 14.35
C LYS A 58 13.43 6.64 15.45
N PHE A 59 12.33 7.36 15.56
CA PHE A 59 11.29 7.01 16.53
C PHE A 59 10.64 5.67 16.16
N GLN A 60 10.56 4.75 17.12
CA GLN A 60 9.73 3.56 16.97
C GLN A 60 8.26 3.98 17.02
N PHE A 61 7.60 4.01 15.87
CA PHE A 61 6.17 4.33 15.82
C PHE A 61 5.38 3.37 16.70
N ARG A 62 4.38 3.93 17.39
CA ARG A 62 3.56 3.21 18.38
C ARG A 62 2.93 1.96 17.74
N VAL A 63 2.95 0.84 18.45
CA VAL A 63 2.39 -0.49 18.06
C VAL A 63 0.94 -0.47 17.54
N HIS A 64 0.23 0.64 17.73
CA HIS A 64 -1.15 0.81 17.26
C HIS A 64 -1.27 0.69 15.74
N LEU A 65 -0.33 1.26 14.97
CA LEU A 65 -0.33 1.14 13.50
C LEU A 65 -0.18 -0.31 13.03
N VAL A 66 0.54 -1.14 13.79
CA VAL A 66 0.69 -2.57 13.49
C VAL A 66 -0.64 -3.31 13.69
N TYR A 67 -1.39 -3.00 14.75
CA TYR A 67 -2.72 -3.58 14.94
C TYR A 67 -3.69 -3.18 13.82
N TYR A 68 -3.63 -1.93 13.36
CA TYR A 68 -4.41 -1.50 12.19
C TYR A 68 -4.02 -2.24 10.92
N ALA A 69 -2.71 -2.43 10.66
CA ALA A 69 -2.25 -3.18 9.50
C ALA A 69 -2.73 -4.64 9.53
N ILE A 70 -2.62 -5.32 10.67
CA ILE A 70 -3.12 -6.70 10.84
C ILE A 70 -4.63 -6.76 10.59
N PHE A 71 -5.38 -5.84 11.19
CA PHE A 71 -6.83 -5.80 11.01
C PHE A 71 -7.22 -5.50 9.56
N PHE A 72 -6.54 -4.57 8.91
CA PHE A 72 -6.72 -4.26 7.49
C PHE A 72 -6.47 -5.50 6.62
N THR A 73 -5.37 -6.23 6.83
CA THR A 73 -5.06 -7.45 6.08
C THR A 73 -6.09 -8.56 6.29
N LEU A 74 -6.61 -8.72 7.52
CA LEU A 74 -7.67 -9.70 7.80
C LEU A 74 -8.96 -9.36 7.03
N LEU A 75 -9.37 -8.09 7.04
CA LEU A 75 -10.56 -7.62 6.31
C LEU A 75 -10.37 -7.69 4.79
N GLU A 76 -9.20 -7.31 4.28
CA GLU A 76 -8.86 -7.43 2.86
C GLU A 76 -8.97 -8.88 2.39
N THR A 77 -8.37 -9.81 3.14
CA THR A 77 -8.43 -11.25 2.87
C THR A 77 -9.87 -11.75 2.88
N ALA A 78 -10.72 -11.22 3.78
CA ALA A 78 -12.16 -11.51 3.79
C ALA A 78 -12.84 -11.08 2.50
N GLY A 79 -12.56 -9.86 2.04
CA GLY A 79 -13.10 -9.32 0.80
C GLY A 79 -12.72 -10.20 -0.39
N VAL A 80 -11.47 -10.64 -0.48
CA VAL A 80 -11.01 -11.55 -1.54
C VAL A 80 -11.75 -12.89 -1.48
N ILE A 81 -11.87 -13.50 -0.30
CA ILE A 81 -12.55 -14.81 -0.15
C ILE A 81 -14.04 -14.71 -0.50
N VAL A 82 -14.73 -13.67 -0.05
CA VAL A 82 -16.15 -13.43 -0.37
C VAL A 82 -16.33 -13.22 -1.88
N PHE A 83 -15.46 -12.41 -2.49
CA PHE A 83 -15.47 -12.17 -3.93
C PHE A 83 -15.24 -13.46 -4.72
N THR A 84 -14.20 -14.23 -4.41
CA THR A 84 -13.91 -15.51 -5.09
C THR A 84 -14.99 -16.57 -4.85
N SER A 85 -15.62 -16.57 -3.67
CA SER A 85 -16.74 -17.49 -3.38
C SER A 85 -17.99 -17.15 -4.18
N SER A 86 -18.15 -15.91 -4.65
CA SER A 86 -19.26 -15.52 -5.53
C SER A 86 -19.18 -16.17 -6.91
N PHE A 87 -17.98 -16.59 -7.32
CA PHE A 87 -17.74 -17.35 -8.56
C PHE A 87 -17.58 -18.86 -8.31
N SER A 88 -17.72 -19.32 -7.06
CA SER A 88 -17.55 -20.73 -6.68
C SER A 88 -18.58 -21.13 -5.61
N ASN A 89 -18.21 -21.98 -4.64
CA ASN A 89 -19.12 -22.42 -3.60
C ASN A 89 -19.18 -21.38 -2.45
N PRO A 90 -20.36 -20.83 -2.11
CA PRO A 90 -20.50 -19.81 -1.06
C PRO A 90 -20.15 -20.31 0.34
N VAL A 91 -20.03 -21.63 0.55
CA VAL A 91 -19.66 -22.22 1.85
C VAL A 91 -18.29 -21.72 2.33
N TYR A 92 -17.33 -21.49 1.43
CA TYR A 92 -16.01 -20.99 1.81
C TYR A 92 -16.05 -19.56 2.37
N ALA A 93 -16.89 -18.68 1.80
CA ALA A 93 -17.12 -17.35 2.34
C ALA A 93 -17.76 -17.41 3.73
N VAL A 94 -18.76 -18.26 3.93
CA VAL A 94 -19.44 -18.40 5.22
C VAL A 94 -18.46 -18.90 6.30
N MET A 95 -17.66 -19.94 6.00
CA MET A 95 -16.67 -20.46 6.95
C MET A 95 -15.64 -19.39 7.34
N TYR A 96 -15.12 -18.64 6.38
CA TYR A 96 -14.12 -17.61 6.66
C TYR A 96 -14.71 -16.43 7.45
N MET A 97 -15.93 -16.00 7.13
CA MET A 97 -16.63 -14.94 7.87
C MET A 97 -16.89 -15.35 9.32
N VAL A 98 -17.31 -16.60 9.57
CA VAL A 98 -17.47 -17.12 10.94
C VAL A 98 -16.14 -17.11 11.69
N PHE A 99 -15.06 -17.57 11.07
CA PHE A 99 -13.72 -17.56 11.69
C PHE A 99 -13.27 -16.14 12.05
N LEU A 100 -13.46 -15.17 11.14
CA LEU A 100 -13.14 -13.77 11.42
C LEU A 100 -13.97 -13.17 12.55
N ILE A 101 -15.27 -13.45 12.60
CA ILE A 101 -16.15 -12.98 13.67
C ILE A 101 -15.69 -13.55 15.01
N VAL A 102 -15.39 -14.86 15.07
CA VAL A 102 -14.86 -15.49 16.30
C VAL A 102 -13.52 -14.89 16.70
N ALA A 103 -12.59 -14.69 15.76
CA ALA A 103 -11.30 -14.08 16.03
C ALA A 103 -11.44 -12.64 16.54
N ALA A 104 -12.34 -11.85 15.94
CA ALA A 104 -12.63 -10.48 16.36
C ALA A 104 -13.26 -10.44 17.77
N LEU A 105 -14.22 -11.33 18.06
CA LEU A 105 -14.83 -11.44 19.39
C LEU A 105 -13.80 -11.87 20.45
N LEU A 106 -12.91 -12.82 20.14
CA LEU A 106 -11.83 -13.22 21.04
C LEU A 106 -10.81 -12.10 21.27
N ALA A 107 -10.49 -11.33 20.24
CA ALA A 107 -9.61 -10.16 20.36
C ALA A 107 -10.25 -9.05 21.20
N LEU A 108 -11.56 -8.85 21.10
CA LEU A 108 -12.31 -7.88 21.89
C LEU A 108 -12.50 -8.33 23.35
N TYR A 109 -12.78 -9.61 23.58
CA TYR A 109 -12.95 -10.18 24.92
C TYR A 109 -11.64 -10.24 25.71
N ARG A 110 -10.49 -10.33 25.02
CA ARG A 110 -9.16 -10.37 25.64
C ARG A 110 -8.54 -8.99 25.87
N ARG A 111 -9.24 -7.92 25.48
CA ARG A 111 -8.92 -6.54 25.87
C ARG A 111 -9.73 -6.17 27.11
#